data_AF-A0A7V5LTG3-F1
#
_entry.id   AF-A0A7V5LTG3-F1
#
_cell.length_a   1.000
_cell.length_b   1.000
_cell.length_c   1.000
_cell.angle_alpha   90.00
_cell.angle_beta   90.00
_cell.angle_gamma   90.00
#
_symmetry.space_group_name_H-M   'P 1'
#
loop_
_entity.id
_entity.type
_entity.pdbx_description
1 polymer ?
#
loop_
_entity_poly.entity_id
_entity_poly.type
_entity_poly.pdbx_seq_one_letter_code
_entity_poly.pdbx_strand_id
1 'polypeptide(L)' 'MSIISKIYDILKDIEDPVTKEKLVNLGLIRDVSVENGVLSLKLIASTEKELENFEKEIRERLKTIEEIKDIVIQKEMK' A
#
# COMPACT_ATOMS: atom_id res chain seq x y z
N MET A 1 13.71 -2.76 14.23
CA MET A 1 13.10 -2.97 12.89
C MET A 1 12.55 -1.62 12.46
N SER A 2 12.94 -1.10 11.30
CA SER A 2 12.47 0.21 10.83
C SER A 2 10.99 0.17 10.47
N ILE A 3 10.27 1.28 10.66
CA ILE A 3 8.86 1.40 10.29
C ILE A 3 8.61 1.04 8.81
N ILE A 4 9.52 1.45 7.92
CA ILE A 4 9.47 1.12 6.50
C ILE A 4 9.50 -0.40 6.29
N SER A 5 10.36 -1.12 7.01
CA SER A 5 10.40 -2.59 6.91
C SER A 5 9.09 -3.24 7.34
N LYS A 6 8.44 -2.75 8.42
CA LYS A 6 7.12 -3.23 8.86
C LYS A 6 6.05 -2.99 7.80
N ILE A 7 6.05 -1.80 7.19
CA ILE A 7 5.11 -1.43 6.12
C ILE A 7 5.30 -2.37 4.92
N TYR A 8 6.54 -2.57 4.46
CA TYR A 8 6.82 -3.50 3.37
C TYR A 8 6.39 -4.94 3.71
N ASP A 9 6.56 -5.37 4.95
CA ASP A 9 6.11 -6.69 5.42
C ASP A 9 4.58 -6.86 5.35
N ILE A 10 3.83 -5.79 5.58
CA ILE A 10 2.37 -5.80 5.44
C ILE A 10 1.98 -5.73 3.97
N LEU A 11 2.58 -4.83 3.19
CA LEU A 11 2.25 -4.63 1.78
C LEU A 11 2.54 -5.87 0.92
N LYS A 12 3.58 -6.65 1.25
CA LYS A 12 3.90 -7.91 0.55
C LYS A 12 2.90 -9.05 0.83
N ASP A 13 2.05 -8.88 1.83
CA ASP A 13 1.02 -9.86 2.21
C ASP A 13 -0.35 -9.53 1.59
N ILE A 14 -0.49 -8.34 1.01
CA ILE A 14 -1.72 -7.94 0.34
C ILE A 14 -1.77 -8.60 -1.05
N GLU A 15 -2.81 -9.38 -1.27
CA GLU A 15 -3.07 -10.12 -2.50
C GLU A 15 -4.20 -9.47 -3.29
N ASP A 16 -4.04 -9.39 -4.60
CA ASP A 16 -5.13 -8.98 -5.48
C ASP A 16 -6.23 -10.05 -5.48
N PRO A 17 -7.49 -9.70 -5.17
CA PRO A 17 -8.57 -10.68 -5.07
C PRO A 17 -8.93 -11.35 -6.39
N VAL A 18 -8.51 -10.77 -7.54
CA VAL A 18 -8.84 -11.29 -8.87
C VAL A 18 -7.79 -12.28 -9.35
N THR A 19 -6.52 -11.88 -9.32
CA THR A 19 -5.36 -12.64 -9.80
C THR A 19 -4.74 -13.53 -8.73
N LYS A 20 -5.03 -13.27 -7.45
CA LYS A 20 -4.37 -13.85 -6.28
C LYS A 20 -2.86 -13.60 -6.24
N GLU A 21 -2.37 -12.65 -7.02
CA GLU A 21 -0.97 -12.25 -6.97
C GLU A 21 -0.76 -11.12 -5.97
N LYS A 22 0.43 -11.07 -5.38
CA LYS A 22 0.79 -10.07 -4.37
C LYS A 22 1.00 -8.69 -5.01
N LEU A 23 0.55 -7.63 -4.34
CA LEU A 23 0.73 -6.23 -4.77
C LEU A 23 2.19 -5.92 -5.17
N VAL A 24 3.13 -6.40 -4.37
CA VAL A 24 4.57 -6.21 -4.60
C VAL A 24 5.08 -6.97 -5.83
N ASN A 25 4.53 -8.14 -6.13
CA ASN A 25 4.91 -8.96 -7.29
C ASN A 25 4.35 -8.37 -8.59
N LEU A 26 3.12 -7.84 -8.52
CA LEU A 26 2.46 -7.17 -9.62
C LEU A 26 3.09 -5.80 -9.98
N GLY A 27 4.05 -5.32 -9.17
CA GLY A 27 4.70 -4.03 -9.38
C GLY A 27 3.75 -2.85 -9.24
N LEU A 28 2.68 -3.01 -8.45
CA LEU A 28 1.62 -2.03 -8.28
C LEU A 28 2.01 -0.95 -7.26
N ILE A 29 3.05 -1.18 -6.46
CA ILE A 29 3.61 -0.19 -5.55
C ILE A 29 4.82 0.45 -6.23
N ARG A 30 4.70 1.74 -6.56
CA ARG A 30 5.75 2.51 -7.25
C ARG A 30 6.71 3.17 -6.28
N ASP A 31 6.19 3.72 -5.20
CA ASP A 31 6.97 4.45 -4.22
C ASP A 31 6.35 4.31 -2.82
N VAL A 32 7.21 4.25 -1.81
CA VAL A 32 6.83 4.17 -0.40
C VAL A 32 7.78 5.04 0.40
N SER A 33 7.25 6.04 1.09
CA SER A 33 8.03 6.91 1.97
C SER A 33 7.27 7.19 3.26
N VAL A 34 8.02 7.35 4.35
CA VAL A 34 7.47 7.71 5.66
C VAL A 34 8.22 8.91 6.17
N GLU A 35 7.50 9.98 6.45
CA GLU A 35 8.08 11.21 6.97
C GLU A 35 7.22 11.75 8.12
N ASN A 36 7.81 11.97 9.29
CA ASN A 36 7.12 12.49 10.48
C ASN A 36 5.84 11.72 10.90
N GLY A 37 5.77 10.42 10.58
CA GLY A 37 4.61 9.57 10.85
C GLY A 37 3.52 9.64 9.77
N VAL A 38 3.75 10.35 8.67
CA VAL A 38 2.89 10.34 7.48
C VAL A 38 3.47 9.36 6.48
N LEU A 39 2.68 8.34 6.13
CA LEU A 39 3.02 7.40 5.06
C LEU A 39 2.52 7.93 3.73
N SER A 40 3.43 8.11 2.78
CA SER A 40 3.12 8.38 1.38
C SER A 40 3.34 7.12 0.53
N LEU A 41 2.30 6.74 -0.21
CA LEU A 41 2.29 5.55 -1.06
C LEU A 41 1.84 5.93 -2.47
N LYS A 42 2.58 5.46 -3.47
CA LYS A 42 2.17 5.60 -4.88
C LYS A 42 1.75 4.23 -5.43
N LEU A 43 0.48 4.10 -5.76
CA LEU A 43 -0.12 2.89 -6.33
C LEU A 43 -0.38 3.09 -7.82
N ILE A 44 -0.08 2.06 -8.60
CA ILE A 44 -0.41 1.98 -10.02
C ILE A 44 -1.23 0.73 -10.26
N ALA A 45 -2.35 0.83 -10.96
CA ALA A 45 -3.13 -0.35 -11.38
C ALA A 45 -3.83 -0.12 -12.71
N SER A 46 -4.35 -1.19 -13.30
CA SER A 46 -5.00 -1.14 -14.62
C SER A 46 -6.41 -0.55 -14.55
N THR A 47 -7.08 -0.68 -13.40
CA THR A 47 -8.44 -0.19 -13.20
C THR A 47 -8.58 0.65 -11.94
N GLU A 48 -9.53 1.59 -11.94
CA GLU A 48 -9.86 2.40 -10.76
C GLU A 48 -10.38 1.54 -9.60
N LYS A 49 -11.17 0.50 -9.92
CA LYS A 49 -11.72 -0.41 -8.92
C LYS A 49 -10.63 -1.17 -8.15
N GLU A 50 -9.56 -1.59 -8.83
CA GLU A 50 -8.39 -2.16 -8.17
C GLU A 50 -7.74 -1.14 -7.23
N LEU A 51 -7.52 0.09 -7.69
CA LEU A 51 -6.93 1.16 -6.88
C LEU A 51 -7.75 1.42 -5.60
N GLU A 52 -9.07 1.48 -5.70
CA GLU A 52 -9.95 1.66 -4.54
C GLU A 52 -9.92 0.47 -3.56
N ASN A 53 -9.90 -0.76 -4.08
CA ASN A 53 -9.82 -1.96 -3.26
C ASN A 53 -8.49 -2.01 -2.50
N PHE A 54 -7.37 -1.78 -3.19
CA PHE A 54 -6.05 -1.75 -2.57
C PHE A 54 -5.94 -0.60 -1.56
N GLU A 55 -6.46 0.58 -1.87
CA GLU A 55 -6.46 1.71 -0.94
C GLU A 55 -7.14 1.33 0.38
N LYS A 56 -8.32 0.69 0.32
CA LYS A 56 -9.04 0.24 1.51
C LYS A 56 -8.25 -0.77 2.31
N GLU A 57 -7.75 -1.81 1.65
CA GLU A 57 -7.03 -2.90 2.31
C GLU A 57 -5.72 -2.42 2.95
N ILE A 58 -4.96 -1.58 2.24
CA ILE A 58 -3.74 -0.95 2.75
C ILE A 58 -4.05 -0.11 3.98
N ARG A 59 -5.09 0.74 3.94
CA ARG A 59 -5.48 1.55 5.10
C ARG A 59 -5.88 0.67 6.28
N GLU A 60 -6.64 -0.40 6.07
CA GLU A 60 -7.06 -1.30 7.14
C GLU A 60 -5.87 -2.02 7.79
N ARG A 61 -4.93 -2.53 6.99
CA ARG A 61 -3.77 -3.24 7.53
C ARG A 61 -2.77 -2.30 8.20
N LEU A 62 -2.51 -1.13 7.61
CA LEU A 62 -1.52 -0.18 8.12
C LEU A 62 -2.02 0.63 9.32
N LYS A 63 -3.33 0.71 9.55
CA LYS A 63 -3.91 1.25 10.80
C LYS A 63 -3.43 0.52 12.06
N THR A 64 -2.92 -0.70 11.93
CA THR A 64 -2.36 -1.46 13.06
C THR A 64 -0.98 -0.96 13.50
N ILE A 65 -0.32 -0.11 12.70
CA ILE A 65 0.97 0.48 13.05
C ILE A 65 0.73 1.81 13.78
N GLU A 66 0.93 1.83 15.10
CA GLU A 66 0.77 3.03 15.94
C GLU A 66 1.67 4.21 15.53
N GLU A 67 2.80 3.93 14.89
CA GLU A 67 3.76 4.93 14.43
C GLU A 67 3.26 5.74 13.20
N ILE A 68 2.23 5.25 12.50
CA ILE A 68 1.61 5.92 11.35
C ILE A 68 0.44 6.76 11.82
N LYS A 69 0.58 8.08 11.70
CA LYS A 69 -0.44 9.08 12.06
C LYS A 69 -1.41 9.32 10.91
N ASP A 70 -0.89 9.32 9.68
CA ASP A 70 -1.66 9.61 8.48
C ASP A 70 -1.16 8.78 7.28
N ILE A 71 -2.05 8.54 6.32
CA ILE A 71 -1.78 7.71 5.14
C ILE A 71 -2.29 8.46 3.91
N VAL A 72 -1.34 8.85 3.06
CA VAL A 72 -1.58 9.52 1.78
C VAL A 72 -1.30 8.53 0.65
N ILE A 73 -2.35 8.14 -0.07
CA ILE A 73 -2.24 7.21 -1.20
C ILE A 73 -2.49 7.96 -2.50
N GLN A 74 -1.47 8.03 -3.35
CA GLN A 74 -1.54 8.56 -4.70
C GLN A 74 -1.88 7.41 -5.66
N LYS A 75 -2.99 7.56 -6.38
CA LYS A 75 -3.50 6.57 -7.33
C LYS A 75 -3.16 6.99 -8.75
N GLU A 76 -2.48 6.12 -9.48
CA GLU A 76 -2.12 6.32 -10.88
C GLU A 76 -2.66 5.15 -11.71
N MET A 77 -3.20 5.43 -12.89
CA MET A 77 -3.61 4.37 -13.81
C MET A 77 -2.43 3.99 -14.71
N LYS A 78 -2.24 2.68 -14.91
CA LYS A 78 -1.18 2.11 -15.74
C LYS A 78 -1.38 2.38 -17.23
#